data_AF-A0A8T1XZL4-F1
#
_entry.id   AF-A0A8T1XZL4-F1
#
_cell.length_a   1.000
_cell.length_b   1.000
_cell.length_c   1.000
_cell.angle_alpha   90.00
_cell.angle_beta   90.00
_cell.angle_gamma   90.00
#
_symmetry.space_group_name_H-M   'P 1'
#
loop_
_entity.id
_entity.type
_entity.pdbx_description
1 polymer ?
#
loop_
_entity_poly.entity_id
_entity_poly.type
_entity_poly.pdbx_seq_one_letter_code
_entity_poly.pdbx_strand_id
1 'polypeptide(L)'
;MSSSSSRNAFEDGKYKTNLLTLDSSSRCCKITPSSRASPSPPKQLLVATPVEEGEYPVVMLLHGYLLYNSFYSQLMLHVSSHGFILIAPQLYSIAGPDTMDEIKSTAEIMDWLSDGLNHFLPPQVTPNLLKFVLSGHSRGGKTAFAVALKKFGYSSDLKISTLIGIDPVDGTGKGKQTPPPVLTYEPNSFDLDKIPMLVIGSGLGETARNPLFPPCAPPGVNHREFFRECQGPAWHFVAKDYGHLDMLDDDTKGIRGKSSYCLCKNGEQRRPMRRFVGGIVVSFLKAYLEGDDGELVKIKDGCHEGVPVEIQEFEVIM
;
A
#
# COMPACT_ATOMS: atom_id res chain seq x y z
N MET A 1 -0.87 -33.50 -6.44
CA MET A 1 -1.78 -32.68 -5.62
C MET A 1 -1.23 -32.60 -4.22
N SER A 2 -0.42 -31.56 -3.94
CA SER A 2 0.00 -31.27 -2.58
C SER A 2 -1.01 -30.29 -2.00
N SER A 3 -1.80 -30.76 -1.04
CA SER A 3 -2.67 -29.93 -0.21
C SER A 3 -1.75 -29.03 0.62
N SER A 4 -1.42 -27.87 0.05
CA SER A 4 -0.94 -26.73 0.82
C SER A 4 -2.12 -26.30 1.67
N SER A 5 -2.18 -26.73 2.94
CA SER A 5 -3.06 -26.10 3.92
C SER A 5 -2.82 -24.60 3.80
N SER A 6 -3.82 -23.84 3.32
CA SER A 6 -3.67 -22.39 3.23
C SER A 6 -3.49 -21.92 4.67
N ARG A 7 -2.28 -21.47 5.00
CA ARG A 7 -2.02 -20.86 6.31
C ARG A 7 -2.88 -19.60 6.37
N ASN A 8 -3.51 -19.40 7.52
CA ASN A 8 -4.26 -18.20 7.86
C ASN A 8 -3.47 -16.96 7.39
N ALA A 9 -4.08 -16.13 6.53
CA ALA A 9 -3.42 -14.98 5.91
C ALA A 9 -3.01 -13.90 6.93
N PHE A 10 -3.66 -13.86 8.09
CA PHE A 10 -3.39 -12.91 9.17
C PHE A 10 -2.14 -13.27 9.99
N GLU A 11 -1.59 -14.47 9.84
CA GLU A 11 -0.32 -14.88 10.45
C GLU A 11 0.84 -14.83 9.46
N ASP A 12 2.08 -14.91 9.94
CA ASP A 12 3.24 -14.93 9.05
C ASP A 12 3.21 -16.14 8.12
N GLY A 13 3.54 -15.90 6.85
CA GLY A 13 3.56 -16.90 5.81
C GLY A 13 4.76 -17.84 5.92
N LYS A 14 4.94 -18.67 4.89
CA LYS A 14 5.96 -19.73 4.90
C LYS A 14 7.35 -19.29 4.46
N TYR A 15 7.46 -18.18 3.75
CA TYR A 15 8.72 -17.70 3.17
C TYR A 15 9.51 -16.91 4.20
N LYS A 16 10.82 -17.15 4.28
CA LYS A 16 11.71 -16.25 5.00
C LYS A 16 11.89 -14.98 4.18
N THR A 17 11.96 -13.85 4.87
CA THR A 17 12.02 -12.55 4.22
C THR A 17 13.25 -11.78 4.65
N ASN A 18 13.78 -10.98 3.73
CA ASN A 18 14.82 -10.00 4.00
C ASN A 18 14.28 -8.58 3.76
N LEU A 19 14.88 -7.59 4.41
CA LEU A 19 14.59 -6.17 4.22
C LEU A 19 15.84 -5.46 3.72
N LEU A 20 15.75 -4.88 2.52
CA LEU A 20 16.84 -4.20 1.84
C LEU A 20 16.55 -2.69 1.76
N THR A 21 17.60 -1.88 1.81
CA THR A 21 17.51 -0.44 1.49
C THR A 21 18.33 -0.18 0.23
N LEU A 22 17.68 0.39 -0.79
CA LEU A 22 18.30 0.76 -2.05
C LEU A 22 18.38 2.27 -2.12
N ASP A 23 19.60 2.80 -2.11
CA ASP A 23 19.79 4.24 -2.19
C ASP A 23 19.55 4.76 -3.61
N SER A 24 18.89 5.91 -3.72
CA SER A 24 18.83 6.65 -4.97
C SER A 24 20.22 7.14 -5.35
N SER A 25 20.48 7.34 -6.65
CA SER A 25 21.69 8.01 -7.12
C SER A 25 21.77 9.46 -6.63
N SER A 26 22.29 9.66 -5.43
CA SER A 26 22.67 11.00 -4.99
C SER A 26 23.81 11.49 -5.87
N ARG A 27 23.58 12.60 -6.60
CA ARG A 27 24.61 13.36 -7.32
C ARG A 27 25.74 13.76 -6.34
N CYS A 28 26.78 12.95 -6.17
CA CYS A 28 28.06 13.42 -5.61
C CYS A 28 29.27 12.48 -5.74
N CYS A 29 29.14 11.27 -6.31
CA CYS A 29 30.32 10.44 -6.55
C CYS A 29 30.60 10.37 -8.04
N LYS A 30 31.55 11.20 -8.52
CA LYS A 30 32.28 10.93 -9.76
C LYS A 30 32.99 9.60 -9.57
N ILE A 31 32.46 8.52 -10.11
CA ILE A 31 33.15 7.24 -10.17
C ILE A 31 33.48 6.94 -11.64
N THR A 32 34.74 6.60 -11.82
CA THR A 32 35.40 6.16 -13.04
C THR A 32 34.65 5.02 -13.74
N PRO A 33 34.73 4.92 -15.07
CA PRO A 33 33.98 3.92 -15.83
C PRO A 33 34.65 2.55 -15.71
N SER A 34 34.06 1.66 -14.91
CA SER A 34 34.38 0.23 -14.96
C SER A 34 33.20 -0.61 -14.46
N SER A 35 32.79 -1.57 -15.30
CA SER A 35 31.64 -2.48 -15.18
C SER A 35 30.25 -1.82 -15.31
N ARG A 36 29.32 -2.49 -16.02
CA ARG A 36 27.95 -2.00 -16.29
C ARG A 36 27.26 -1.63 -14.97
N ALA A 37 27.19 -0.34 -14.67
CA ALA A 37 26.56 0.13 -13.45
C ALA A 37 25.06 -0.22 -13.47
N SER A 38 24.59 -0.92 -12.45
CA SER A 38 23.15 -1.19 -12.27
C SER A 38 22.39 0.14 -12.21
N PRO A 39 21.26 0.29 -12.93
CA PRO A 39 20.53 1.54 -12.96
C PRO A 39 19.99 1.85 -11.56
N SER A 40 20.43 2.96 -10.97
CA SER A 40 19.98 3.37 -9.63
C SER A 40 18.50 3.77 -9.64
N PRO A 41 17.75 3.50 -8.56
CA PRO A 41 16.34 3.87 -8.51
C PRO A 41 16.15 5.40 -8.46
N PRO A 42 15.04 5.94 -9.01
CA PRO A 42 14.74 7.38 -8.96
C PRO A 42 14.60 7.95 -7.54
N LYS A 43 14.21 7.10 -6.59
CA LYS A 43 14.07 7.41 -5.15
C LYS A 43 14.68 6.29 -4.32
N GLN A 44 15.03 6.58 -3.07
CA GLN A 44 15.41 5.51 -2.15
C GLN A 44 14.23 4.54 -1.98
N LEU A 45 14.50 3.25 -2.04
CA LEU A 45 13.49 2.20 -1.88
C LEU A 45 13.81 1.38 -0.62
N LEU A 46 12.77 1.05 0.13
CA LEU A 46 12.79 -0.06 1.07
C LEU A 46 12.20 -1.27 0.35
N VAL A 47 12.84 -2.43 0.42
CA VAL A 47 12.40 -3.65 -0.28
C VAL A 47 12.31 -4.81 0.68
N ALA A 48 11.11 -5.37 0.87
CA ALA A 48 10.92 -6.65 1.54
C ALA A 48 10.79 -7.75 0.48
N THR A 49 11.59 -8.81 0.58
CA THR A 49 11.65 -9.86 -0.44
C THR A 49 11.74 -11.24 0.21
N PRO A 50 11.11 -12.27 -0.38
CA PRO A 50 11.45 -13.65 -0.07
C PRO A 50 12.94 -13.90 -0.33
N VAL A 51 13.51 -14.93 0.29
CA VAL A 51 14.90 -15.34 0.07
C VAL A 51 15.01 -16.69 -0.64
N GLU A 52 13.93 -17.45 -0.68
CA GLU A 52 13.86 -18.73 -1.38
C GLU A 52 13.74 -18.53 -2.89
N GLU A 53 14.28 -19.49 -3.66
CA GLU A 53 14.17 -19.50 -5.12
C GLU A 53 12.72 -19.44 -5.57
N GLY A 54 12.42 -18.55 -6.52
CA GLY A 54 11.09 -18.42 -7.07
C GLY A 54 10.87 -17.14 -7.86
N GLU A 55 9.75 -17.14 -8.56
CA GLU A 55 9.21 -15.95 -9.21
C GLU A 55 8.04 -15.41 -8.36
N TYR A 56 8.07 -14.12 -8.02
CA TYR A 56 7.13 -13.53 -7.05
C TYR A 56 6.47 -12.25 -7.60
N PRO A 57 5.15 -12.06 -7.42
CA PRO A 57 4.49 -10.80 -7.75
C PRO A 57 5.09 -9.61 -6.98
N VAL A 58 5.02 -8.42 -7.58
CA VAL A 58 5.60 -7.19 -7.02
C VAL A 58 4.49 -6.24 -6.55
N VAL A 59 4.60 -5.77 -5.31
CA VAL A 59 3.66 -4.83 -4.69
C VAL A 59 4.40 -3.54 -4.33
N MET A 60 4.00 -2.41 -4.91
CA MET A 60 4.50 -1.10 -4.52
C MET A 60 3.60 -0.46 -3.47
N LEU A 61 4.14 -0.11 -2.30
CA LEU A 61 3.44 0.53 -1.20
C LEU A 61 3.89 1.98 -1.01
N LEU A 62 3.00 2.92 -1.29
CA LEU A 62 3.24 4.36 -1.14
C LEU A 62 2.87 4.83 0.27
N HIS A 63 3.81 5.48 0.96
CA HIS A 63 3.60 5.94 2.34
C HIS A 63 2.64 7.13 2.45
N GLY A 64 2.05 7.31 3.64
CA GLY A 64 1.18 8.45 3.96
C GLY A 64 1.91 9.78 4.17
N TYR A 65 1.14 10.85 4.40
CA TYR A 65 1.64 12.21 4.61
C TYR A 65 2.56 12.31 5.84
N LEU A 66 3.74 12.91 5.68
CA LEU A 66 4.78 13.06 6.72
C LEU A 66 5.36 11.75 7.27
N LEU A 67 5.12 10.61 6.63
CA LEU A 67 5.63 9.31 7.06
C LEU A 67 6.90 8.92 6.30
N TYR A 68 7.68 8.01 6.88
CA TYR A 68 8.76 7.33 6.20
C TYR A 68 8.28 5.97 5.67
N ASN A 69 8.85 5.52 4.56
CA ASN A 69 8.61 4.16 4.04
C ASN A 69 8.95 3.08 5.08
N SER A 70 9.97 3.31 5.90
CA SER A 70 10.42 2.42 6.98
C SER A 70 9.41 2.23 8.10
N PHE A 71 8.37 3.06 8.21
CA PHE A 71 7.30 2.87 9.19
C PHE A 71 6.31 1.77 8.82
N TYR A 72 6.47 1.15 7.64
CA TYR A 72 5.64 0.05 7.15
C TYR A 72 6.38 -1.28 7.13
N SER A 73 7.58 -1.36 7.70
CA SER A 73 8.48 -2.50 7.50
C SER A 73 7.88 -3.83 7.98
N GLN A 74 7.14 -3.83 9.09
CA GLN A 74 6.49 -5.02 9.64
C GLN A 74 5.30 -5.45 8.77
N LEU A 75 4.55 -4.51 8.20
CA LEU A 75 3.50 -4.82 7.22
C LEU A 75 4.13 -5.42 5.96
N MET A 76 5.23 -4.83 5.50
CA MET A 76 5.92 -5.29 4.31
C MET A 76 6.47 -6.71 4.47
N LEU A 77 7.11 -6.99 5.59
CA LEU A 77 7.65 -8.32 5.91
C LEU A 77 6.53 -9.36 6.03
N HIS A 78 5.40 -8.99 6.64
CA HIS A 78 4.25 -9.89 6.74
C HIS A 78 3.74 -10.30 5.35
N VAL A 79 3.42 -9.34 4.47
CA VAL A 79 2.94 -9.69 3.12
C VAL A 79 4.04 -10.43 2.34
N SER A 80 5.30 -10.03 2.47
CA SER A 80 6.41 -10.70 1.79
C SER A 80 6.59 -12.16 2.20
N SER A 81 6.30 -12.49 3.47
CA SER A 81 6.37 -13.87 3.98
C SER A 81 5.33 -14.80 3.34
N HIS A 82 4.34 -14.26 2.64
CA HIS A 82 3.36 -14.99 1.84
C HIS A 82 3.74 -15.18 0.37
N GLY A 83 4.93 -14.72 -0.05
CA GLY A 83 5.44 -14.91 -1.42
C GLY A 83 5.25 -13.69 -2.31
N PHE A 84 5.48 -12.49 -1.78
CA PHE A 84 5.40 -11.24 -2.53
C PHE A 84 6.67 -10.40 -2.34
N ILE A 85 7.10 -9.69 -3.38
CA ILE A 85 8.16 -8.69 -3.26
C ILE A 85 7.47 -7.35 -3.01
N LEU A 86 7.77 -6.72 -1.88
CA LEU A 86 7.21 -5.42 -1.53
C LEU A 86 8.27 -4.34 -1.68
N ILE A 87 7.94 -3.29 -2.41
CA ILE A 87 8.79 -2.12 -2.59
C ILE A 87 8.07 -0.89 -2.04
N ALA A 88 8.77 -0.06 -1.25
CA ALA A 88 8.22 1.15 -0.68
C ALA A 88 9.18 2.32 -0.93
N PRO A 89 8.89 3.19 -1.90
CA PRO A 89 9.72 4.35 -2.18
C PRO A 89 9.59 5.41 -1.09
N GLN A 90 10.69 6.10 -0.76
CA GLN A 90 10.65 7.34 0.01
C GLN A 90 10.38 8.50 -0.96
N LEU A 91 9.11 8.87 -1.13
CA LEU A 91 8.68 9.79 -2.18
C LEU A 91 9.20 11.22 -1.98
N TYR A 92 9.32 11.63 -0.71
CA TYR A 92 9.83 12.95 -0.33
C TYR A 92 10.57 12.93 1.00
N SER A 93 11.47 13.90 1.17
CA SER A 93 12.09 14.22 2.47
C SER A 93 11.33 15.31 3.22
N ILE A 94 10.68 16.24 2.51
CA ILE A 94 9.87 17.33 3.06
C ILE A 94 8.52 17.29 2.34
N ALA A 95 7.42 17.30 3.10
CA ALA A 95 6.09 17.17 2.53
C ALA A 95 5.46 18.55 2.31
N GLY A 96 5.06 18.85 1.07
CA GLY A 96 4.13 19.93 0.75
C GLY A 96 2.67 19.42 0.70
N PRO A 97 1.69 20.32 0.50
CA PRO A 97 0.28 19.92 0.32
C PRO A 97 0.01 19.29 -1.06
N ASP A 98 0.81 19.63 -2.07
CA ASP A 98 0.65 19.18 -3.46
C ASP A 98 1.27 17.81 -3.70
N THR A 99 0.49 16.86 -4.25
CA THR A 99 0.91 15.47 -4.47
C THR A 99 1.47 15.17 -5.87
N MET A 100 1.68 16.18 -6.72
CA MET A 100 2.10 16.00 -8.11
C MET A 100 3.49 15.36 -8.21
N ASP A 101 4.43 15.77 -7.37
CA ASP A 101 5.78 15.20 -7.34
C ASP A 101 5.76 13.73 -6.92
N GLU A 102 4.88 13.34 -6.01
CA GLU A 102 4.66 11.94 -5.65
C GLU A 102 4.09 11.11 -6.81
N ILE A 103 3.12 11.65 -7.56
CA ILE A 103 2.53 11.00 -8.74
C ILE A 103 3.61 10.79 -9.81
N LYS A 104 4.37 11.84 -10.12
CA LYS A 104 5.48 11.78 -11.06
C LYS A 104 6.54 10.76 -10.64
N SER A 105 6.99 10.85 -9.38
CA SER A 105 8.02 9.94 -8.85
C SER A 105 7.56 8.49 -8.87
N THR A 106 6.28 8.23 -8.61
CA THR A 106 5.71 6.88 -8.66
C THR A 106 5.76 6.32 -10.08
N ALA A 107 5.35 7.10 -11.09
CA ALA A 107 5.44 6.69 -12.49
C ALA A 107 6.90 6.42 -12.92
N GLU A 108 7.85 7.30 -12.57
CA GLU A 108 9.28 7.11 -12.86
C GLU A 108 9.85 5.83 -12.22
N ILE A 109 9.40 5.49 -11.00
CA ILE A 109 9.84 4.26 -10.32
C ILE A 109 9.23 3.04 -11.00
N MET A 110 7.96 3.08 -11.41
CA MET A 110 7.30 2.00 -12.16
C MET A 110 8.06 1.69 -13.45
N ASP A 111 8.44 2.71 -14.22
CA ASP A 111 9.25 2.53 -15.44
C ASP A 111 10.62 1.91 -15.14
N TRP A 112 11.24 2.31 -14.03
CA TRP A 112 12.54 1.77 -13.60
C TRP A 112 12.48 0.29 -13.19
N LEU A 113 11.32 -0.25 -12.76
CA LEU A 113 11.25 -1.61 -12.21
C LEU A 113 11.72 -2.69 -13.18
N SER A 114 11.38 -2.56 -14.46
CA SER A 114 11.68 -3.56 -15.50
C SER A 114 13.17 -3.78 -15.69
N ASP A 115 13.96 -2.71 -15.60
CA ASP A 115 15.40 -2.75 -15.81
C ASP A 115 16.20 -2.79 -14.50
N GLY A 116 15.63 -2.27 -13.42
CA GLY A 116 16.35 -1.98 -12.19
C GLY A 116 16.20 -3.02 -11.09
N LEU A 117 14.97 -3.42 -10.78
CA LEU A 117 14.67 -4.13 -9.53
C LEU A 117 15.47 -5.44 -9.38
N ASN A 118 15.57 -6.22 -10.46
CA ASN A 118 16.23 -7.52 -10.46
C ASN A 118 17.72 -7.47 -10.06
N HIS A 119 18.40 -6.33 -10.26
CA HIS A 119 19.81 -6.16 -9.91
C HIS A 119 20.07 -6.14 -8.40
N PHE A 120 19.02 -5.93 -7.59
CA PHE A 120 19.13 -5.73 -6.15
C PHE A 120 18.49 -6.84 -5.32
N LEU A 121 17.78 -7.77 -5.97
CA LEU A 121 17.15 -8.91 -5.31
C LEU A 121 18.17 -10.03 -5.08
N PRO A 122 17.88 -10.98 -4.15
CA PRO A 122 18.65 -12.21 -4.05
C PRO A 122 18.75 -12.91 -5.43
N PRO A 123 19.91 -13.47 -5.83
CA PRO A 123 20.11 -13.99 -7.19
C PRO A 123 19.09 -15.04 -7.66
N GLN A 124 18.49 -15.77 -6.73
CA GLN A 124 17.49 -16.81 -6.96
C GLN A 124 16.04 -16.30 -6.98
N VAL A 125 15.82 -15.00 -6.77
CA VAL A 125 14.50 -14.37 -6.69
C VAL A 125 14.25 -13.56 -7.96
N THR A 126 13.19 -13.89 -8.68
CA THR A 126 12.78 -13.19 -9.90
C THR A 126 11.52 -12.36 -9.65
N PRO A 127 11.49 -11.05 -9.96
CA PRO A 127 10.29 -10.24 -9.83
C PRO A 127 9.34 -10.46 -11.01
N ASN A 128 8.07 -10.77 -10.74
CA ASN A 128 7.02 -10.89 -11.75
C ASN A 128 6.24 -9.57 -11.89
N LEU A 129 6.67 -8.75 -12.84
CA LEU A 129 6.02 -7.46 -13.15
C LEU A 129 4.74 -7.61 -13.97
N LEU A 130 4.41 -8.79 -14.50
CA LEU A 130 3.08 -9.06 -15.08
C LEU A 130 1.99 -9.15 -14.01
N LYS A 131 2.40 -9.38 -12.76
CA LYS A 131 1.56 -9.37 -11.56
C LYS A 131 1.94 -8.19 -10.65
N PHE A 132 2.02 -7.00 -11.23
CA PHE A 132 2.36 -5.78 -10.51
C PHE A 132 1.12 -5.19 -9.80
N VAL A 133 1.33 -4.76 -8.56
CA VAL A 133 0.29 -4.16 -7.72
C VAL A 133 0.74 -2.78 -7.28
N LEU A 134 -0.14 -1.80 -7.49
CA LEU A 134 0.05 -0.46 -6.95
C LEU A 134 -0.80 -0.33 -5.69
N SER A 135 -0.19 0.13 -4.60
CA SER A 135 -0.86 0.31 -3.33
C SER A 135 -0.39 1.56 -2.61
N GLY A 136 -1.19 2.07 -1.69
CA GLY A 136 -0.76 3.19 -0.89
C GLY A 136 -1.63 3.44 0.33
N HIS A 137 -1.01 4.03 1.34
CA HIS A 137 -1.68 4.41 2.57
C HIS A 137 -2.00 5.92 2.61
N SER A 138 -3.20 6.33 3.04
CA SER A 138 -3.52 7.75 3.25
C SER A 138 -3.31 8.58 1.98
N ARG A 139 -2.46 9.61 2.04
CA ARG A 139 -1.98 10.37 0.88
C ARG A 139 -1.34 9.48 -0.19
N GLY A 140 -0.59 8.44 0.20
CA GLY A 140 -0.05 7.46 -0.73
C GLY A 140 -1.14 6.66 -1.44
N GLY A 141 -2.27 6.40 -0.78
CA GLY A 141 -3.45 5.79 -1.40
C GLY A 141 -4.05 6.70 -2.47
N LYS A 142 -4.23 7.98 -2.17
CA LYS A 142 -4.60 9.00 -3.17
C LYS A 142 -3.62 8.99 -4.36
N THR A 143 -2.31 9.00 -4.11
CA THR A 143 -1.30 8.94 -5.16
C THR A 143 -1.42 7.68 -6.01
N ALA A 144 -1.64 6.51 -5.39
CA ALA A 144 -1.84 5.25 -6.09
C ALA A 144 -3.05 5.31 -7.05
N PHE A 145 -4.20 5.81 -6.58
CA PHE A 145 -5.38 6.02 -7.43
C PHE A 145 -5.10 7.03 -8.55
N ALA A 146 -4.44 8.14 -8.26
CA ALA A 146 -4.11 9.15 -9.28
C ALA A 146 -3.25 8.58 -10.43
N VAL A 147 -2.22 7.79 -10.08
CA VAL A 147 -1.34 7.13 -11.04
C VAL A 147 -2.07 6.07 -11.84
N ALA A 148 -2.88 5.22 -11.17
CA ALA A 148 -3.65 4.18 -11.85
C ALA A 148 -4.67 4.77 -12.86
N LEU A 149 -5.31 5.88 -12.49
CA LEU A 149 -6.24 6.63 -13.35
C LEU A 149 -5.53 7.42 -14.46
N LYS A 150 -4.19 7.36 -14.52
CA LYS A 150 -3.34 8.14 -15.46
C LYS A 150 -3.66 9.63 -15.44
N LYS A 151 -4.02 10.17 -14.27
CA LYS A 151 -4.36 11.58 -14.12
C LYS A 151 -3.09 12.44 -14.19
N PHE A 152 -3.27 13.67 -14.66
CA PHE A 152 -2.27 14.75 -14.58
C PHE A 152 -0.99 14.56 -15.41
N GLY A 153 -1.01 13.71 -16.44
CA GLY A 153 0.04 13.65 -17.46
C GLY A 153 1.28 12.84 -17.06
N TYR A 154 1.23 12.10 -15.95
CA TYR A 154 2.25 11.14 -15.56
C TYR A 154 1.67 9.74 -15.53
N SER A 155 2.27 8.82 -16.27
CA SER A 155 1.87 7.42 -16.33
C SER A 155 3.07 6.56 -16.67
N SER A 156 2.98 5.27 -16.37
CA SER A 156 3.93 4.25 -16.79
C SER A 156 3.23 3.26 -17.73
N ASP A 157 4.00 2.63 -18.61
CA ASP A 157 3.51 1.53 -19.46
C ASP A 157 3.39 0.21 -18.70
N LEU A 158 3.92 0.14 -17.47
CA LEU A 158 3.76 -1.02 -16.61
C LEU A 158 2.29 -1.21 -16.23
N LYS A 159 1.71 -2.33 -16.66
CA LYS A 159 0.32 -2.67 -16.36
C LYS A 159 0.13 -2.95 -14.87
N ILE A 160 -0.87 -2.28 -14.28
CA ILE A 160 -1.33 -2.54 -12.92
C ILE A 160 -2.32 -3.71 -12.97
N SER A 161 -2.01 -4.80 -12.26
CA SER A 161 -2.87 -5.98 -12.19
C SER A 161 -3.96 -5.83 -11.13
N THR A 162 -3.65 -5.16 -10.02
CA THR A 162 -4.61 -4.78 -8.97
C THR A 162 -4.20 -3.47 -8.28
N LEU A 163 -5.17 -2.77 -7.67
CA LEU A 163 -4.98 -1.50 -6.97
C LEU A 163 -5.47 -1.58 -5.53
N ILE A 164 -4.66 -1.12 -4.57
CA ILE A 164 -4.99 -1.20 -3.13
C ILE A 164 -4.89 0.17 -2.44
N GLY A 165 -6.00 0.67 -1.92
CA GLY A 165 -6.05 1.85 -1.05
C GLY A 165 -6.15 1.46 0.42
N ILE A 166 -5.10 1.69 1.20
CA ILE A 166 -5.13 1.53 2.66
C ILE A 166 -5.49 2.88 3.25
N ASP A 167 -6.72 3.00 3.70
CA ASP A 167 -7.34 4.18 4.29
C ASP A 167 -7.02 5.47 3.49
N PRO A 168 -7.30 5.50 2.16
CA PRO A 168 -6.88 6.59 1.29
C PRO A 168 -7.57 7.90 1.67
N VAL A 169 -6.87 9.03 1.50
CA VAL A 169 -7.36 10.37 1.86
C VAL A 169 -7.05 11.40 0.77
N ASP A 170 -8.08 12.08 0.26
CA ASP A 170 -7.97 13.08 -0.81
C ASP A 170 -7.88 14.54 -0.31
N GLY A 171 -7.87 14.76 1.00
CA GLY A 171 -7.63 16.08 1.58
C GLY A 171 -8.10 16.23 3.02
N THR A 172 -8.56 17.44 3.36
CA THR A 172 -8.92 17.79 4.75
C THR A 172 -10.43 17.83 5.01
N GLY A 173 -11.23 17.57 3.97
CA GLY A 173 -12.69 17.52 4.02
C GLY A 173 -13.28 17.77 2.63
N LYS A 174 -14.57 17.47 2.46
CA LYS A 174 -15.26 17.66 1.19
C LYS A 174 -15.20 19.12 0.74
N GLY A 175 -14.80 19.35 -0.51
CA GLY A 175 -14.54 20.69 -1.06
C GLY A 175 -13.22 21.32 -0.60
N LYS A 176 -12.40 20.59 0.17
CA LYS A 176 -11.07 20.98 0.65
C LYS A 176 -10.05 19.87 0.34
N GLN A 177 -10.16 19.28 -0.84
CA GLN A 177 -9.18 18.32 -1.34
C GLN A 177 -7.81 18.97 -1.48
N THR A 178 -6.75 18.19 -1.22
CA THR A 178 -5.38 18.65 -1.50
C THR A 178 -5.12 18.60 -3.01
N PRO A 179 -4.27 19.47 -3.56
CA PRO A 179 -3.97 19.43 -4.98
C PRO A 179 -3.06 18.23 -5.33
N PRO A 180 -3.21 17.66 -6.55
CA PRO A 180 -4.41 17.71 -7.35
C PRO A 180 -5.53 16.81 -6.75
N PRO A 181 -6.82 17.17 -6.87
CA PRO A 181 -7.93 16.36 -6.36
C PRO A 181 -8.13 15.10 -7.20
N VAL A 182 -8.32 13.95 -6.55
CA VAL A 182 -8.55 12.66 -7.22
C VAL A 182 -10.03 12.30 -7.25
N LEU A 183 -10.74 12.53 -6.16
CA LEU A 183 -12.17 12.27 -6.03
C LEU A 183 -12.98 13.21 -6.93
N THR A 184 -13.95 12.64 -7.62
CA THR A 184 -14.91 13.36 -8.47
C THR A 184 -16.27 13.53 -7.78
N TYR A 185 -16.53 12.71 -6.77
CA TYR A 185 -17.81 12.51 -6.08
C TYR A 185 -18.93 11.88 -6.92
N GLU A 186 -18.60 11.39 -8.13
CA GLU A 186 -19.52 10.61 -8.94
C GLU A 186 -19.31 9.11 -8.70
N PRO A 187 -20.35 8.34 -8.31
CA PRO A 187 -20.21 6.89 -8.12
C PRO A 187 -19.69 6.19 -9.38
N ASN A 188 -18.85 5.17 -9.24
CA ASN A 188 -18.28 4.39 -10.35
C ASN A 188 -17.45 5.22 -11.37
N SER A 189 -16.95 6.40 -10.99
CA SER A 189 -16.18 7.29 -11.87
C SER A 189 -14.76 6.79 -12.19
N PHE A 190 -14.19 5.91 -11.35
CA PHE A 190 -12.85 5.37 -11.54
C PHE A 190 -12.86 4.29 -12.61
N ASP A 191 -12.74 4.74 -13.86
CA ASP A 191 -12.55 3.88 -15.01
C ASP A 191 -11.11 3.39 -15.08
N LEU A 192 -10.92 2.14 -14.67
CA LEU A 192 -9.62 1.48 -14.53
C LEU A 192 -9.63 0.13 -15.26
N ASP A 193 -10.34 0.02 -16.39
CA ASP A 193 -10.37 -1.18 -17.24
C ASP A 193 -10.67 -2.48 -16.47
N LYS A 194 -11.57 -2.42 -15.48
CA LYS A 194 -11.97 -3.56 -14.63
C LYS A 194 -10.82 -4.18 -13.80
N ILE A 195 -9.75 -3.45 -13.49
CA ILE A 195 -8.75 -3.94 -12.52
C ILE A 195 -9.42 -4.16 -11.16
N PRO A 196 -9.14 -5.27 -10.46
CA PRO A 196 -9.63 -5.48 -9.11
C PRO A 196 -9.07 -4.45 -8.14
N MET A 197 -9.95 -3.90 -7.31
CA MET A 197 -9.62 -2.91 -6.29
C MET A 197 -9.91 -3.38 -4.88
N LEU A 198 -9.02 -3.04 -3.95
CA LEU A 198 -9.21 -3.24 -2.53
C LEU A 198 -9.07 -1.91 -1.80
N VAL A 199 -10.06 -1.57 -0.98
CA VAL A 199 -10.05 -0.41 -0.10
C VAL A 199 -10.16 -0.91 1.34
N ILE A 200 -9.23 -0.53 2.21
CA ILE A 200 -9.28 -0.89 3.64
C ILE A 200 -9.38 0.39 4.47
N GLY A 201 -10.51 0.65 5.11
CA GLY A 201 -10.71 1.81 5.98
C GLY A 201 -10.37 1.56 7.45
N SER A 202 -10.26 2.66 8.20
CA SER A 202 -10.15 2.65 9.67
C SER A 202 -11.39 3.29 10.32
N GLY A 203 -12.01 2.60 11.28
CA GLY A 203 -13.26 3.06 11.91
C GLY A 203 -13.09 4.29 12.80
N LEU A 204 -11.87 4.53 13.32
CA LEU A 204 -11.54 5.75 14.07
C LEU A 204 -10.94 6.87 13.20
N GLY A 205 -10.71 6.64 11.90
CA GLY A 205 -10.08 7.62 10.99
C GLY A 205 -10.85 8.94 10.86
N GLU A 206 -12.19 8.86 10.93
CA GLU A 206 -13.11 10.00 10.91
C GLU A 206 -13.22 10.72 12.27
N THR A 207 -12.65 10.15 13.34
CA THR A 207 -12.74 10.70 14.69
C THR A 207 -11.59 11.67 14.97
N ALA A 208 -11.93 12.89 15.39
CA ALA A 208 -10.94 13.84 15.88
C ALA A 208 -10.30 13.31 17.17
N ARG A 209 -8.98 13.43 17.31
CA ARG A 209 -8.33 12.99 18.55
C ARG A 209 -8.71 13.90 19.72
N ASN A 210 -8.72 15.21 19.47
CA ASN A 210 -9.12 16.26 20.40
C ASN A 210 -9.41 17.56 19.61
N PRO A 211 -9.85 18.67 20.24
CA PRO A 211 -10.18 19.91 19.52
C PRO A 211 -9.04 20.54 18.71
N LEU A 212 -7.77 20.25 19.01
CA LEU A 212 -6.60 20.77 18.29
C LEU A 212 -6.15 19.86 17.14
N PHE A 213 -6.51 18.58 17.19
CA PHE A 213 -6.10 17.58 16.20
C PHE A 213 -7.33 17.00 15.50
N PRO A 214 -7.66 17.51 14.29
CA PRO A 214 -8.84 17.07 13.54
C PRO A 214 -8.70 15.61 13.08
N PRO A 215 -9.78 15.02 12.52
CA PRO A 215 -9.72 13.69 11.94
C PRO A 215 -8.63 13.58 10.87
N CYS A 216 -7.93 12.44 10.84
CA CYS A 216 -6.88 12.20 9.85
C CYS A 216 -7.42 11.65 8.52
N ALA A 217 -8.60 11.01 8.55
CA ALA A 217 -9.34 10.57 7.38
C ALA A 217 -10.77 11.13 7.44
N PRO A 218 -10.94 12.46 7.28
CA PRO A 218 -12.22 13.11 7.50
C PRO A 218 -13.30 12.62 6.52
N PRO A 219 -14.58 12.60 6.95
CA PRO A 219 -15.69 12.22 6.10
C PRO A 219 -15.72 13.02 4.80
N GLY A 220 -16.08 12.35 3.70
CA GLY A 220 -16.22 12.97 2.39
C GLY A 220 -14.90 13.18 1.64
N VAL A 221 -13.76 12.70 2.12
CA VAL A 221 -12.50 12.61 1.35
C VAL A 221 -11.71 11.34 1.68
N ASN A 222 -12.33 10.35 2.32
CA ASN A 222 -11.66 9.17 2.87
C ASN A 222 -12.00 7.89 2.08
N HIS A 223 -11.62 6.74 2.64
CA HIS A 223 -11.81 5.41 2.07
C HIS A 223 -13.23 5.14 1.52
N ARG A 224 -14.30 5.68 2.15
CA ARG A 224 -15.67 5.47 1.68
C ARG A 224 -15.90 6.13 0.32
N GLU A 225 -15.40 7.34 0.12
CA GLU A 225 -15.53 8.02 -1.18
C GLU A 225 -14.67 7.35 -2.24
N PHE A 226 -13.44 6.91 -1.90
CA PHE A 226 -12.62 6.15 -2.84
C PHE A 226 -13.31 4.85 -3.27
N PHE A 227 -13.88 4.08 -2.35
CA PHE A 227 -14.61 2.86 -2.68
C PHE A 227 -15.87 3.13 -3.51
N ARG A 228 -16.65 4.16 -3.16
CA ARG A 228 -17.85 4.56 -3.91
C ARG A 228 -17.58 4.91 -5.37
N GLU A 229 -16.41 5.48 -5.66
CA GLU A 229 -16.00 5.82 -7.01
C GLU A 229 -15.40 4.63 -7.79
N CYS A 230 -15.04 3.52 -7.11
CA CYS A 230 -14.53 2.31 -7.76
C CYS A 230 -15.60 1.64 -8.63
N GLN A 231 -15.16 1.06 -9.76
CA GLN A 231 -15.95 0.09 -10.52
C GLN A 231 -15.63 -1.35 -10.08
N GLY A 232 -16.61 -2.26 -10.19
CA GLY A 232 -16.39 -3.68 -9.90
C GLY A 232 -15.34 -4.34 -10.81
N PRO A 233 -14.53 -5.30 -10.29
CA PRO A 233 -14.61 -5.86 -8.94
C PRO A 233 -13.86 -5.01 -7.89
N ALA A 234 -14.56 -4.58 -6.83
CA ALA A 234 -14.00 -3.77 -5.75
C ALA A 234 -14.45 -4.29 -4.38
N TRP A 235 -13.53 -4.31 -3.42
CA TRP A 235 -13.74 -4.83 -2.06
C TRP A 235 -13.45 -3.74 -1.05
N HIS A 236 -14.30 -3.59 -0.04
CA HIS A 236 -14.13 -2.62 1.03
C HIS A 236 -14.31 -3.25 2.40
N PHE A 237 -13.31 -3.04 3.27
CA PHE A 237 -13.30 -3.51 4.64
C PHE A 237 -13.02 -2.35 5.59
N VAL A 238 -13.65 -2.30 6.76
CA VAL A 238 -13.36 -1.29 7.80
C VAL A 238 -13.08 -1.96 9.14
N ALA A 239 -11.92 -1.65 9.74
CA ALA A 239 -11.57 -2.12 11.08
C ALA A 239 -12.17 -1.18 12.14
N LYS A 240 -13.06 -1.69 13.00
CA LYS A 240 -13.92 -0.87 13.88
C LYS A 240 -13.17 0.05 14.84
N ASP A 241 -12.33 -0.52 15.69
CA ASP A 241 -11.72 0.20 16.83
C ASP A 241 -10.27 0.63 16.57
N TYR A 242 -9.93 0.87 15.30
CA TYR A 242 -8.58 1.21 14.88
C TYR A 242 -8.55 2.50 14.08
N GLY A 243 -7.45 3.24 14.24
CA GLY A 243 -7.20 4.54 13.66
C GLY A 243 -6.33 4.52 12.42
N HIS A 244 -6.28 5.69 11.79
CA HIS A 244 -5.62 5.95 10.52
C HIS A 244 -4.13 5.59 10.49
N LEU A 245 -3.46 5.46 11.65
CA LEU A 245 -2.02 5.18 11.72
C LEU A 245 -1.70 3.84 12.40
N ASP A 246 -2.71 3.01 12.68
CA ASP A 246 -2.52 1.79 13.46
C ASP A 246 -1.97 0.61 12.65
N MET A 247 -1.90 0.72 11.32
CA MET A 247 -1.22 -0.28 10.48
C MET A 247 0.30 -0.10 10.41
N LEU A 248 0.84 0.97 10.99
CA LEU A 248 2.28 1.22 11.03
C LEU A 248 3.00 0.23 11.97
N ASP A 249 4.33 0.26 11.92
CA ASP A 249 5.19 -0.48 12.83
C ASP A 249 4.91 -0.12 14.29
N ASP A 250 5.11 -1.08 15.18
CA ASP A 250 4.87 -0.90 16.63
C ASP A 250 5.76 0.18 17.24
N ASP A 251 6.99 0.35 16.73
CA ASP A 251 7.92 1.44 17.06
C ASP A 251 8.31 2.22 15.81
N THR A 252 7.78 3.45 15.69
CA THR A 252 8.20 4.40 14.65
C THR A 252 9.12 5.45 15.26
N LYS A 253 10.38 5.50 14.78
CA LYS A 253 11.45 6.32 15.37
C LYS A 253 11.41 7.79 14.93
N GLY A 254 12.07 8.64 15.71
CA GLY A 254 12.23 10.07 15.42
C GLY A 254 10.98 10.91 15.68
N ILE A 255 11.05 12.21 15.37
CA ILE A 255 9.96 13.17 15.64
C ILE A 255 8.70 12.80 14.85
N ARG A 256 8.85 12.45 13.57
CA ARG A 256 7.75 11.98 12.70
C ARG A 256 7.12 10.68 13.20
N GLY A 257 7.95 9.78 13.72
CA GLY A 257 7.47 8.54 14.32
C GLY A 257 6.65 8.82 15.58
N LYS A 258 7.16 9.63 16.51
CA LYS A 258 6.41 10.05 17.70
C LYS A 258 5.08 10.73 17.35
N SER A 259 5.04 11.57 16.32
CA SER A 259 3.79 12.23 15.91
C SER A 259 2.72 11.25 15.44
N SER A 260 3.10 10.09 14.91
CA SER A 260 2.14 9.07 14.47
C SER A 260 1.31 8.46 15.63
N TYR A 261 1.75 8.60 16.88
CA TYR A 261 0.98 8.15 18.05
C TYR A 261 0.07 9.22 18.63
N CYS A 262 0.24 10.50 18.24
CA CYS A 262 -0.40 11.62 18.91
C CYS A 262 -1.26 12.53 18.04
N LEU A 263 -1.15 12.46 16.71
CA LEU A 263 -1.93 13.33 15.80
C LEU A 263 -3.32 12.76 15.47
N CYS A 264 -3.43 11.45 15.29
CA CYS A 264 -4.71 10.80 14.96
C CYS A 264 -5.35 10.15 16.20
N LYS A 265 -6.66 9.94 16.15
CA LYS A 265 -7.31 8.99 17.06
C LYS A 265 -6.81 7.60 16.68
N ASN A 266 -6.32 6.86 17.67
CA ASN A 266 -5.77 5.52 17.53
C ASN A 266 -6.55 4.54 18.40
N GLY A 267 -6.51 3.28 18.03
CA GLY A 267 -6.92 2.14 18.84
C GLY A 267 -5.88 1.82 19.93
N GLU A 268 -6.07 0.68 20.58
CA GLU A 268 -5.25 0.28 21.72
C GLU A 268 -3.83 -0.14 21.31
N GLN A 269 -3.71 -0.91 20.23
CA GLN A 269 -2.45 -1.49 19.75
C GLN A 269 -2.37 -1.48 18.23
N ARG A 270 -1.16 -1.37 17.66
CA ARG A 270 -0.97 -1.37 16.20
C ARG A 270 -0.99 -2.76 15.59
N ARG A 271 -0.36 -3.73 16.26
CA ARG A 271 -0.18 -5.09 15.74
C ARG A 271 -1.48 -5.72 15.21
N PRO A 272 -2.63 -5.72 15.90
CA PRO A 272 -3.84 -6.33 15.38
C PRO A 272 -4.33 -5.66 14.08
N MET A 273 -4.34 -4.32 14.01
CA MET A 273 -4.69 -3.60 12.77
C MET A 273 -3.71 -3.92 11.64
N ARG A 274 -2.41 -3.93 11.92
CA ARG A 274 -1.39 -4.27 10.92
C ARG A 274 -1.55 -5.70 10.41
N ARG A 275 -1.87 -6.66 11.28
CA ARG A 275 -2.17 -8.05 10.92
C ARG A 275 -3.45 -8.15 10.09
N PHE A 276 -4.49 -7.40 10.44
CA PHE A 276 -5.71 -7.30 9.66
C PHE A 276 -5.44 -6.79 8.24
N VAL A 277 -4.80 -5.63 8.12
CA VAL A 277 -4.43 -5.04 6.81
C VAL A 277 -3.59 -6.01 5.99
N GLY A 278 -2.56 -6.60 6.60
CA GLY A 278 -1.68 -7.58 5.97
C GLY A 278 -2.43 -8.81 5.46
N GLY A 279 -3.28 -9.41 6.29
CA GLY A 279 -4.04 -10.60 5.93
C GLY A 279 -5.11 -10.35 4.86
N ILE A 280 -5.81 -9.21 4.89
CA ILE A 280 -6.76 -8.81 3.84
C ILE A 280 -6.01 -8.57 2.52
N VAL A 281 -4.86 -7.87 2.56
CA VAL A 281 -4.02 -7.67 1.37
C VAL A 281 -3.57 -9.01 0.80
N VAL A 282 -3.02 -9.91 1.60
CA VAL A 282 -2.59 -11.24 1.15
C VAL A 282 -3.74 -12.04 0.56
N SER A 283 -4.91 -12.06 1.22
CA SER A 283 -6.08 -12.80 0.76
C SER A 283 -6.57 -12.28 -0.60
N PHE A 284 -6.61 -10.96 -0.76
CA PHE A 284 -6.99 -10.32 -2.00
C PHE A 284 -5.98 -10.57 -3.13
N LEU A 285 -4.68 -10.48 -2.85
CA LEU A 285 -3.62 -10.74 -3.81
C LEU A 285 -3.64 -12.20 -4.30
N LYS A 286 -3.82 -13.16 -3.39
CA LYS A 286 -3.97 -14.58 -3.76
C LYS A 286 -5.19 -14.82 -4.65
N ALA A 287 -6.33 -14.21 -4.31
CA ALA A 287 -7.55 -14.34 -5.09
C ALA A 287 -7.37 -13.85 -6.55
N TYR A 288 -6.85 -12.63 -6.71
CA TYR A 288 -6.82 -11.96 -8.02
C TYR A 288 -5.54 -12.17 -8.84
N LEU A 289 -4.43 -12.59 -8.23
CA LEU A 289 -3.17 -12.84 -8.94
C LEU A 289 -2.83 -14.33 -9.06
N GLU A 290 -3.36 -15.17 -8.17
CA GLU A 290 -3.03 -16.60 -8.10
C GLU A 290 -4.25 -17.52 -8.27
N GLY A 291 -5.47 -16.97 -8.23
CA GLY A 291 -6.71 -17.73 -8.33
C GLY A 291 -7.06 -18.53 -7.07
N ASP A 292 -6.46 -18.20 -5.92
CA ASP A 292 -6.78 -18.78 -4.61
C ASP A 292 -7.61 -17.78 -3.78
N ASP A 293 -8.93 -17.87 -3.90
CA ASP A 293 -9.89 -16.98 -3.26
C ASP A 293 -10.43 -17.50 -1.92
N GLY A 294 -9.97 -18.66 -1.45
CA GLY A 294 -10.59 -19.38 -0.34
C GLY A 294 -10.66 -18.57 0.96
N GLU A 295 -9.63 -17.79 1.28
CA GLU A 295 -9.62 -16.95 2.48
C GLU A 295 -10.56 -15.74 2.34
N LEU A 296 -10.59 -15.12 1.15
CA LEU A 296 -11.44 -13.98 0.87
C LEU A 296 -12.93 -14.36 0.87
N VAL A 297 -13.26 -15.54 0.32
CA VAL A 297 -14.62 -16.11 0.33
C VAL A 297 -15.06 -16.46 1.75
N LYS A 298 -14.21 -17.06 2.59
CA LYS A 298 -14.54 -17.31 4.00
C LYS A 298 -14.95 -16.04 4.73
N ILE A 299 -14.18 -14.96 4.56
CA ILE A 299 -14.48 -13.67 5.20
C ILE A 299 -15.81 -13.13 4.65
N LYS A 300 -16.01 -13.19 3.33
CA LYS A 300 -17.27 -12.79 2.70
C LYS A 300 -18.49 -13.56 3.23
N ASP A 301 -18.32 -14.85 3.52
CA ASP A 301 -19.37 -15.73 4.04
C ASP A 301 -19.56 -15.61 5.57
N GLY A 302 -18.89 -14.64 6.21
CA GLY A 302 -19.03 -14.33 7.64
C GLY A 302 -18.17 -15.20 8.56
N CYS A 303 -17.24 -15.99 8.01
CA CYS A 303 -16.26 -16.71 8.81
C CYS A 303 -15.09 -15.77 9.15
N HIS A 304 -15.10 -15.22 10.36
CA HIS A 304 -14.06 -14.31 10.86
C HIS A 304 -13.05 -15.01 11.78
N GLU A 305 -12.96 -16.34 11.73
CA GLU A 305 -12.00 -17.09 12.53
C GLU A 305 -10.56 -16.66 12.18
N GLY A 306 -9.81 -16.22 13.18
CA GLY A 306 -8.43 -15.75 13.01
C GLY A 306 -8.29 -14.31 12.48
N VAL A 307 -9.40 -13.60 12.20
CA VAL A 307 -9.36 -12.16 11.90
C VAL A 307 -9.02 -11.41 13.19
N PRO A 308 -7.95 -10.59 13.24
CA PRO A 308 -7.44 -10.02 14.49
C PRO A 308 -8.20 -8.77 14.97
N VAL A 309 -9.20 -8.32 14.22
CA VAL A 309 -10.00 -7.11 14.53
C VAL A 309 -11.48 -7.35 14.19
N GLU A 310 -12.37 -6.60 14.84
CA GLU A 310 -13.77 -6.56 14.45
C GLU A 310 -13.94 -5.78 13.14
N ILE A 311 -14.59 -6.40 12.15
CA ILE A 311 -14.96 -5.76 10.88
C ILE A 311 -16.25 -4.98 11.12
N GLN A 312 -16.18 -3.65 11.01
CA GLN A 312 -17.32 -2.74 11.16
C GLN A 312 -18.20 -2.72 9.91
N GLU A 313 -17.56 -2.63 8.75
CA GLU A 313 -18.20 -2.53 7.43
C GLU A 313 -17.48 -3.47 6.47
N PHE A 314 -18.25 -4.15 5.63
CA PHE A 314 -17.78 -4.98 4.54
C PHE A 314 -18.71 -4.84 3.34
N GLU A 315 -18.16 -4.41 2.21
CA GLU A 315 -18.89 -4.19 0.97
C GLU A 315 -18.13 -4.72 -0.24
N VAL A 316 -18.86 -5.18 -1.26
CA VAL A 316 -18.29 -5.67 -2.52
C VAL A 316 -19.11 -5.15 -3.69
N ILE A 317 -18.41 -4.57 -4.68
CA ILE A 317 -18.95 -4.26 -6.01
C ILE A 317 -18.38 -5.32 -6.95
N MET A 318 -19.21 -6.02 -7.71
CA MET A 318 -18.78 -7.03 -8.69
C MET A 318 -18.85 -6.48 -10.11
#